data_AF-A0A2R6B3N6-F1
#
_entry.id   AF-A0A2R6B3N6-F1
#
_cell.length_a   1.000
_cell.length_b   1.000
_cell.length_c   1.000
_cell.angle_alpha   90.00
_cell.angle_beta   90.00
_cell.angle_gamma   90.00
#
_symmetry.space_group_name_H-M   'P 1'
#
loop_
_entity.id
_entity.type
_entity.pdbx_description
1 polymer ?
#
loop_
_entity_poly.entity_id
_entity_poly.type
_entity_poly.pdbx_seq_one_letter_code
_entity_poly.pdbx_strand_id
1 'polypeptide(L)'
;MVERESRRPLWLRIMYSEEYRLLSLKTILVAVIFLVMGGAFALILRSQSGLTNTGVPYVVSPVVYFEIMTDHVMSMVFGLAFDVVFGVSLYLVPLLTGTRIVKYPKLANAGLWISTAGILMMLLGGPQNQYMFTFLNPLMPASNWFIGYDLMIAGEWLVMTSIIATSFN
;
A
#
# COMPACT_ATOMS: atom_id res chain seq x y z
N MET A 1 2.48 26.13 15.60
CA MET A 1 2.72 25.16 14.49
C MET A 1 1.59 25.20 13.47
N VAL A 2 0.33 25.07 13.88
CA VAL A 2 -0.87 25.13 13.01
C VAL A 2 -0.89 26.37 12.07
N GLU A 3 -0.53 27.55 12.59
CA GLU A 3 -0.54 28.80 11.82
C GLU A 3 0.58 28.90 10.76
N ARG A 4 1.65 28.11 10.89
CA ARG A 4 2.70 27.99 9.88
C ARG A 4 2.29 27.03 8.75
N GLU A 5 1.48 26.03 9.06
CA GLU A 5 0.93 25.09 8.09
C GLU A 5 -0.19 25.68 7.25
N SER A 6 -1.06 26.51 7.83
CA SER A 6 -2.16 27.15 7.09
C SER A 6 -1.68 28.07 5.96
N ARG A 7 -0.46 28.63 6.09
CA ARG A 7 0.18 29.47 5.07
C ARG A 7 0.84 28.69 3.94
N ARG A 8 0.95 27.36 4.03
CA ARG A 8 1.53 26.53 2.97
C ARG A 8 0.51 26.25 1.88
N PRO A 9 0.92 26.21 0.59
CA PRO A 9 0.04 25.78 -0.49
C PRO A 9 -0.38 24.32 -0.28
N LEU A 10 -1.54 23.96 -0.85
CA LEU A 10 -2.20 22.66 -0.64
C LEU A 10 -1.26 21.48 -0.91
N TRP A 11 -0.46 21.52 -1.99
CA TRP A 11 0.47 20.45 -2.35
C TRP A 11 1.56 20.23 -1.29
N LEU A 12 2.09 21.31 -0.69
CA LEU A 12 3.07 21.19 0.40
C LEU A 12 2.44 20.63 1.67
N ARG A 13 1.15 20.89 1.90
CA ARG A 13 0.42 20.31 3.04
C ARG A 13 0.14 18.83 2.83
N ILE A 14 -0.13 18.40 1.60
CA ILE A 14 -0.28 16.98 1.28
C ILE A 14 1.05 16.26 1.48
N MET A 15 2.14 16.79 0.91
CA MET A 15 3.46 16.13 0.94
C MET A 15 4.16 16.21 2.30
N TYR A 16 4.07 17.35 2.99
CA TYR A 16 4.89 17.67 4.15
C TYR A 16 4.07 18.39 5.24
N SER A 17 3.07 17.70 5.76
CA SER A 17 2.30 18.14 6.94
C SER A 17 2.68 17.34 8.18
N GLU A 18 2.80 18.07 9.29
CA GLU A 18 3.16 17.58 10.62
C GLU A 18 1.95 17.58 11.59
N GLU A 19 0.82 18.20 11.23
CA GLU A 19 -0.42 18.14 12.01
C GLU A 19 -1.02 16.72 12.00
N TYR A 20 -1.31 16.18 13.18
CA TYR A 20 -1.81 14.80 13.35
C TYR A 20 -3.13 14.53 12.60
N ARG A 21 -4.02 15.54 12.49
CA ARG A 21 -5.29 15.43 11.76
C ARG A 21 -5.06 15.30 10.26
N LEU A 22 -4.21 16.16 9.70
CA LEU A 22 -3.85 16.12 8.29
C LEU A 22 -3.07 14.86 7.96
N LEU A 23 -2.18 14.43 8.87
CA LEU A 23 -1.44 13.19 8.76
C LEU A 23 -2.36 11.97 8.73
N SER A 24 -3.33 11.88 9.63
CA SER A 24 -4.36 10.83 9.61
C SER A 24 -5.18 10.88 8.30
N LEU A 25 -5.69 12.05 7.93
CA LEU A 25 -6.54 12.21 6.75
C LEU A 25 -5.84 11.77 5.47
N LYS A 26 -4.59 12.18 5.26
CA LYS A 26 -3.85 11.79 4.06
C LYS A 26 -3.51 10.30 4.06
N THR A 27 -3.22 9.68 5.21
CA THR A 27 -3.00 8.23 5.29
C THR A 27 -4.26 7.45 4.94
N ILE A 28 -5.44 7.89 5.43
CA ILE A 28 -6.72 7.30 5.02
C ILE A 28 -7.01 7.51 3.54
N LEU A 29 -6.68 8.68 2.98
CA LEU A 29 -6.87 8.95 1.56
C LEU A 29 -6.02 8.02 0.69
N VAL A 30 -4.74 7.81 1.06
CA VAL A 30 -3.86 6.83 0.41
C VAL A 30 -4.45 5.42 0.48
N ALA A 31 -4.98 5.03 1.64
CA ALA A 31 -5.63 3.73 1.80
C ALA A 31 -6.85 3.56 0.87
N VAL A 32 -7.65 4.60 0.70
CA VAL A 32 -8.80 4.59 -0.23
C VAL A 32 -8.34 4.46 -1.69
N ILE A 33 -7.21 5.07 -2.07
CA ILE A 33 -6.64 4.90 -3.42
C ILE A 33 -6.27 3.43 -3.64
N PHE A 34 -5.61 2.79 -2.66
CA PHE A 34 -5.27 1.37 -2.75
C PHE A 34 -6.50 0.45 -2.70
N LEU A 35 -7.57 0.82 -1.98
CA LEU A 35 -8.85 0.11 -2.03
C LEU A 35 -9.43 0.09 -3.46
N VAL A 36 -9.44 1.23 -4.14
CA VAL A 36 -9.95 1.31 -5.51
C VAL A 36 -9.08 0.47 -6.46
N MET A 37 -7.77 0.58 -6.32
CA MET A 37 -6.81 -0.16 -7.15
C MET A 37 -6.92 -1.67 -6.95
N GLY A 38 -6.83 -2.16 -5.71
CA GLY A 38 -6.98 -3.58 -5.42
C GLY A 38 -8.39 -4.09 -5.71
N GLY A 39 -9.42 -3.25 -5.54
CA GLY A 39 -10.80 -3.59 -5.89
C GLY A 39 -10.95 -3.83 -7.39
N ALA A 40 -10.30 -3.02 -8.22
CA ALA A 40 -10.24 -3.23 -9.66
C ALA A 40 -9.57 -4.57 -10.01
N PHE A 41 -8.45 -4.93 -9.36
CA PHE A 41 -7.82 -6.24 -9.53
C PHE A 41 -8.78 -7.38 -9.17
N ALA A 42 -9.49 -7.30 -8.04
CA ALA A 42 -10.48 -8.31 -7.64
C ALA A 42 -11.60 -8.47 -8.66
N LEU A 43 -12.11 -7.37 -9.23
CA LEU A 43 -13.15 -7.41 -10.25
C LEU A 43 -12.67 -8.11 -11.52
N ILE A 44 -11.43 -7.88 -11.96
CA ILE A 44 -10.85 -8.58 -13.12
C ILE A 44 -10.78 -10.08 -12.85
N LEU A 45 -10.27 -10.48 -11.69
CA LEU A 45 -10.12 -11.88 -11.29
C LEU A 45 -11.48 -12.61 -11.22
N ARG A 46 -12.50 -11.93 -10.69
CA ARG A 46 -13.86 -12.46 -10.59
C ARG A 46 -14.56 -12.55 -11.94
N SER A 47 -14.39 -11.54 -12.80
CA SER A 47 -14.92 -11.58 -14.18
C SER A 47 -14.31 -12.72 -14.97
N GLN A 48 -12.99 -12.90 -14.91
CA GLN A 48 -12.30 -14.02 -15.58
C GLN A 48 -12.82 -15.37 -15.08
N SER A 49 -12.91 -15.55 -13.75
CA SER A 49 -13.43 -16.79 -13.16
C SER A 49 -14.88 -17.08 -13.56
N GLY A 50 -15.73 -16.03 -13.62
CA GLY A 50 -17.11 -16.13 -14.08
C GLY A 50 -17.24 -16.54 -15.54
N LEU A 51 -16.41 -15.99 -16.44
CA LEU A 51 -16.39 -16.35 -17.86
C LEU A 51 -15.93 -17.79 -18.08
N THR A 52 -14.88 -18.24 -17.37
CA THR A 52 -14.40 -19.62 -17.50
C THR A 52 -15.44 -20.65 -17.03
N ASN A 53 -16.27 -20.29 -16.04
CA ASN A 53 -17.35 -21.16 -15.57
C ASN A 53 -18.48 -21.36 -16.60
N THR A 54 -18.64 -20.44 -17.57
CA THR A 54 -19.63 -20.56 -18.65
C THR A 54 -19.05 -21.19 -19.92
N GLY A 55 -17.81 -21.69 -19.87
CA GLY A 55 -17.13 -22.33 -21.00
C GLY A 55 -16.45 -21.35 -21.97
N VAL A 56 -16.39 -20.05 -21.63
CA VAL A 56 -15.63 -19.06 -22.42
C VAL A 56 -14.13 -19.26 -22.17
N PRO A 57 -13.27 -19.25 -23.20
CA PRO A 57 -11.83 -19.37 -23.04
C PRO A 57 -11.24 -18.24 -22.17
N TYR A 58 -10.08 -18.50 -21.57
CA TYR A 58 -9.34 -17.52 -20.77
C TYR A 58 -9.09 -16.22 -21.55
N VAL A 59 -9.59 -15.09 -21.06
CA VAL A 59 -9.32 -13.75 -21.63
C VAL A 59 -7.98 -13.21 -21.12
N VAL A 60 -7.67 -13.46 -19.84
CA VAL A 60 -6.37 -13.17 -19.21
C VAL A 60 -5.52 -14.44 -19.19
N SER A 61 -4.23 -14.34 -19.60
CA SER A 61 -3.32 -15.48 -19.51
C SER A 61 -3.12 -15.92 -18.06
N PRO A 62 -2.84 -17.21 -17.78
CA PRO A 62 -2.60 -17.67 -16.41
C PRO A 62 -1.50 -16.87 -15.70
N VAL A 63 -0.48 -16.43 -16.44
CA VAL A 63 0.62 -15.65 -15.88
C VAL A 63 0.12 -14.30 -15.35
N VAL A 64 -0.62 -13.55 -16.17
CA VAL A 64 -1.17 -12.25 -15.76
C VAL A 64 -2.26 -12.42 -14.69
N TYR A 65 -2.98 -13.54 -14.68
CA TYR A 65 -3.95 -13.82 -13.62
C TYR A 65 -3.27 -13.92 -12.24
N PHE A 66 -2.15 -14.66 -12.14
CA PHE A 66 -1.42 -14.79 -10.87
C PHE A 66 -0.68 -13.51 -10.45
N GLU A 67 -0.22 -12.71 -11.42
CA GLU A 67 0.29 -11.36 -11.16
C GLU A 67 -0.80 -10.48 -10.52
N ILE A 68 -1.96 -10.36 -11.16
CA ILE A 68 -3.09 -9.56 -10.65
C ILE A 68 -3.57 -10.07 -9.29
N MET A 69 -3.56 -11.38 -9.06
CA MET A 69 -3.85 -11.97 -7.73
C MET A 69 -2.86 -11.47 -6.67
N THR A 70 -1.57 -11.42 -7.00
CA THR A 70 -0.53 -10.96 -6.09
C THR A 70 -0.70 -9.47 -5.79
N ASP A 71 -0.86 -8.65 -6.84
CA ASP A 71 -1.07 -7.21 -6.74
C ASP A 71 -2.34 -6.83 -5.96
N HIS A 72 -3.42 -7.61 -6.14
CA HIS A 72 -4.64 -7.47 -5.34
C HIS A 72 -4.35 -7.61 -3.85
N VAL A 73 -3.63 -8.67 -3.45
CA VAL A 73 -3.37 -8.90 -2.03
C VAL A 73 -2.38 -7.88 -1.47
N MET A 74 -1.32 -7.52 -2.21
CA MET A 74 -0.34 -6.52 -1.75
C MET A 74 -0.99 -5.15 -1.55
N SER A 75 -1.82 -4.71 -2.50
CA SER A 75 -2.56 -3.44 -2.36
C SER A 75 -3.60 -3.47 -1.25
N MET A 76 -4.25 -4.61 -0.98
CA MET A 76 -5.27 -4.73 0.08
C MET A 76 -4.68 -4.87 1.48
N VAL A 77 -3.64 -5.67 1.67
CA VAL A 77 -3.05 -5.89 3.00
C VAL A 77 -2.18 -4.70 3.36
N PHE A 78 -1.17 -4.40 2.54
CA PHE A 78 -0.20 -3.34 2.83
C PHE A 78 -0.74 -1.95 2.54
N GLY A 79 -1.47 -1.77 1.44
CA GLY A 79 -2.01 -0.46 1.04
C GLY A 79 -3.33 -0.07 1.70
N LEU A 80 -4.23 -1.01 2.00
CA LEU A 80 -5.52 -0.70 2.62
C LEU A 80 -5.53 -1.02 4.12
N ALA A 81 -5.30 -2.28 4.51
CA ALA A 81 -5.53 -2.71 5.88
C ALA A 81 -4.58 -2.02 6.87
N PHE A 82 -3.27 -2.04 6.60
CA PHE A 82 -2.30 -1.36 7.46
C PHE A 82 -2.49 0.16 7.46
N ASP A 83 -2.61 0.80 6.30
CA ASP A 83 -2.79 2.25 6.23
C ASP A 83 -4.09 2.73 6.89
N VAL A 84 -5.19 1.98 6.82
CA VAL A 84 -6.40 2.33 7.58
C VAL A 84 -6.15 2.25 9.09
N VAL A 85 -5.53 1.17 9.56
CA VAL A 85 -5.24 1.00 10.99
C VAL A 85 -4.35 2.12 11.50
N PHE A 86 -3.26 2.45 10.80
CA PHE A 86 -2.37 3.54 11.18
C PHE A 86 -3.03 4.91 11.02
N GLY A 87 -3.75 5.14 9.93
CA GLY A 87 -4.48 6.39 9.68
C GLY A 87 -5.50 6.69 10.78
N VAL A 88 -6.27 5.69 11.20
CA VAL A 88 -7.19 5.81 12.34
C VAL A 88 -6.43 6.00 13.65
N SER A 89 -5.36 5.25 13.88
CA SER A 89 -4.57 5.35 15.13
C SER A 89 -3.92 6.72 15.31
N LEU A 90 -3.38 7.31 14.23
CA LEU A 90 -2.79 8.65 14.23
C LEU A 90 -3.78 9.76 14.61
N TYR A 91 -5.08 9.52 14.48
CA TYR A 91 -6.12 10.44 14.94
C TYR A 91 -6.69 10.08 16.31
N LEU A 92 -7.02 8.80 16.52
CA LEU A 92 -7.68 8.34 17.74
C LEU A 92 -6.74 8.37 18.94
N VAL A 93 -5.48 7.94 18.83
CA VAL A 93 -4.56 7.88 19.98
C VAL A 93 -4.31 9.26 20.59
N PRO A 94 -4.01 10.33 19.82
CA PRO A 94 -3.88 11.68 20.38
C PRO A 94 -5.18 12.21 20.99
N LEU A 95 -6.34 11.79 20.47
CA LEU A 95 -7.66 12.19 20.97
C LEU A 95 -7.97 11.51 22.32
N LEU A 96 -7.75 10.19 22.41
CA LEU A 96 -8.02 9.39 23.61
C LEU A 96 -7.08 9.74 24.76
N THR A 97 -5.81 10.05 24.46
CA THR A 97 -4.82 10.46 25.46
C THR A 97 -4.91 11.94 25.84
N GLY A 98 -5.70 12.74 25.12
CA GLY A 98 -5.84 14.18 25.34
C GLY A 98 -4.62 15.02 24.94
N THR A 99 -3.54 14.39 24.46
CA THR A 99 -2.28 15.06 24.08
C THR A 99 -2.43 15.91 22.82
N ARG A 100 -3.31 15.51 21.89
CA ARG A 100 -3.57 16.19 20.60
C ARG A 100 -2.30 16.46 19.77
N ILE A 101 -1.25 15.67 19.99
CA ILE A 101 0.02 15.74 19.28
C ILE A 101 0.51 14.34 18.94
N VAL A 102 1.30 14.24 17.87
CA VAL A 102 2.06 13.06 17.51
C VAL A 102 3.52 13.30 17.92
N LYS A 103 4.20 12.32 18.52
CA LYS A 103 5.54 12.51 19.09
C LYS A 103 6.61 12.79 18.02
N TYR A 104 6.58 12.08 16.90
CA TYR A 104 7.53 12.20 15.80
C TYR A 104 6.82 12.41 14.45
N PRO A 105 6.15 13.57 14.24
CA PRO A 105 5.26 13.77 13.08
C PRO A 105 6.00 13.73 11.74
N LYS A 106 7.28 14.14 11.72
CA LYS A 106 8.14 14.02 10.53
C LYS A 106 8.42 12.57 10.17
N LEU A 107 8.65 11.72 11.18
CA LEU A 107 8.90 10.29 10.98
C LEU A 107 7.64 9.60 10.47
N ALA A 108 6.46 9.94 11.01
CA ALA A 108 5.19 9.43 10.51
C ALA A 108 4.89 9.89 9.08
N ASN A 109 5.18 11.16 8.75
CA ASN A 109 5.03 11.65 7.37
C ASN A 109 5.98 10.95 6.40
N ALA A 110 7.25 10.77 6.77
CA ALA A 110 8.21 10.01 5.98
C ALA A 110 7.78 8.55 5.84
N GLY A 111 7.30 7.93 6.93
CA GLY A 111 6.74 6.59 6.96
C GLY A 111 5.64 6.41 5.92
N LEU A 112 4.62 7.27 5.91
CA LEU A 112 3.55 7.20 4.91
C LEU A 112 4.10 7.13 3.47
N TRP A 113 5.02 8.01 3.12
CA TRP A 113 5.56 8.07 1.75
C TRP A 113 6.51 6.93 1.42
N ILE A 114 7.29 6.45 2.40
CA ILE A 114 8.12 5.24 2.25
C ILE A 114 7.24 4.01 2.06
N SER A 115 6.15 3.88 2.82
CA SER A 115 5.16 2.80 2.66
C SER A 115 4.53 2.85 1.27
N THR A 116 4.04 4.03 0.88
CA THR A 116 3.44 4.24 -0.45
C THR A 116 4.42 3.88 -1.58
N ALA A 117 5.67 4.32 -1.49
CA ALA A 117 6.71 3.98 -2.46
C ALA A 117 7.01 2.47 -2.48
N GLY A 118 7.08 1.83 -1.30
CA GLY A 118 7.27 0.39 -1.18
C GLY A 118 6.14 -0.39 -1.85
N ILE A 119 4.89 0.01 -1.65
CA ILE A 119 3.74 -0.62 -2.32
C ILE A 119 3.80 -0.43 -3.83
N LEU A 120 4.09 0.78 -4.31
CA LEU A 120 4.25 1.00 -5.74
C LEU A 120 5.40 0.16 -6.32
N MET A 121 6.50 0.00 -5.60
CA MET A 121 7.60 -0.89 -6.03
C MET A 121 7.15 -2.35 -6.13
N MET A 122 6.35 -2.85 -5.18
CA MET A 122 5.77 -4.20 -5.25
C MET A 122 4.91 -4.38 -6.52
N LEU A 123 4.05 -3.41 -6.82
CA LEU A 123 3.15 -3.44 -7.98
C LEU A 123 3.89 -3.30 -9.33
N LEU A 124 5.12 -2.77 -9.32
CA LEU A 124 5.95 -2.67 -10.52
C LEU A 124 6.75 -3.95 -10.80
N GLY A 125 6.65 -4.98 -9.96
CA GLY A 125 7.36 -6.25 -10.12
C GLY A 125 6.90 -7.07 -11.35
N GLY A 126 5.70 -6.79 -11.88
CA GLY A 126 5.20 -7.32 -13.14
C GLY A 126 4.90 -8.84 -13.12
N PRO A 127 4.79 -9.49 -14.30
CA PRO A 127 4.38 -10.89 -14.42
C PRO A 127 5.39 -11.89 -13.85
N GLN A 128 6.59 -11.44 -13.52
CA GLN A 128 7.61 -12.24 -12.82
C GLN A 128 7.35 -12.26 -11.30
N ASN A 129 6.51 -11.36 -10.79
CA ASN A 129 6.17 -11.21 -9.38
C ASN A 129 5.05 -12.19 -8.93
N GLN A 130 5.21 -13.49 -9.20
CA GLN A 130 4.16 -14.50 -8.97
C GLN A 130 4.32 -15.25 -7.66
N TYR A 131 4.36 -14.50 -6.57
CA TYR A 131 4.39 -15.04 -5.24
C TYR A 131 3.03 -14.71 -4.65
N MET A 132 2.11 -15.65 -4.75
CA MET A 132 0.90 -15.62 -3.92
C MET A 132 1.30 -15.24 -2.49
N PHE A 133 0.45 -14.53 -1.73
CA PHE A 133 0.74 -13.90 -0.43
C PHE A 133 1.59 -14.69 0.60
N THR A 134 1.74 -16.00 0.42
CA THR A 134 2.60 -16.88 1.23
C THR A 134 4.10 -16.83 0.88
N PHE A 135 4.55 -15.99 -0.06
CA PHE A 135 5.97 -15.78 -0.39
C PHE A 135 6.72 -17.07 -0.77
N LEU A 136 6.00 -18.03 -1.36
CA LEU A 136 6.60 -19.26 -1.84
C LEU A 136 7.48 -18.94 -3.06
N ASN A 137 8.63 -19.60 -3.16
CA ASN A 137 9.55 -19.47 -4.30
C ASN A 137 8.76 -19.58 -5.63
N PRO A 138 9.08 -18.76 -6.67
CA PRO A 138 8.26 -18.70 -7.87
C PRO A 138 8.28 -20.07 -8.55
N LEU A 139 7.12 -20.48 -9.05
CA LEU A 139 6.95 -21.78 -9.72
C LEU A 139 7.67 -21.86 -11.07
N MET A 140 8.16 -20.73 -11.61
CA MET A 140 8.85 -20.65 -12.89
C MET A 140 10.25 -20.02 -12.74
N PRO A 141 11.34 -20.76 -13.04
CA PRO A 141 12.68 -20.20 -13.10
C PRO A 141 12.86 -19.46 -14.44
N ALA A 142 12.51 -18.17 -14.50
CA ALA A 142 12.89 -17.31 -15.62
C ALA A 142 14.27 -16.70 -15.38
N SER A 143 15.14 -16.55 -16.37
CA SER A 143 16.48 -15.98 -16.16
C SER A 143 16.50 -14.55 -15.57
N ASN A 144 15.35 -13.87 -15.48
CA ASN A 144 15.13 -12.55 -14.89
C ASN A 144 14.09 -12.54 -13.75
N TRP A 145 13.70 -13.70 -13.19
CA TRP A 145 12.69 -13.79 -12.12
C TRP A 145 13.06 -12.95 -10.89
N PHE A 146 14.36 -12.78 -10.65
CA PHE A 146 14.89 -11.98 -9.55
C PHE A 146 14.51 -10.50 -9.63
N ILE A 147 14.31 -9.91 -10.82
CA ILE A 147 14.02 -8.47 -10.91
C ILE A 147 12.66 -8.14 -10.29
N GLY A 148 11.62 -8.92 -10.64
CA GLY A 148 10.28 -8.76 -10.06
C GLY A 148 10.28 -9.11 -8.56
N TYR A 149 10.99 -10.19 -8.20
CA TYR A 149 11.15 -10.63 -6.82
C TYR A 149 11.84 -9.60 -5.92
N ASP A 150 12.95 -9.05 -6.38
CA ASP A 150 13.79 -8.13 -5.62
C ASP A 150 13.05 -6.81 -5.41
N LEU A 151 12.27 -6.35 -6.40
CA LEU A 151 11.39 -5.18 -6.27
C LEU A 151 10.29 -5.42 -5.24
N MET A 152 9.70 -6.62 -5.22
CA MET A 152 8.70 -6.99 -4.22
C MET A 152 9.31 -7.01 -2.81
N ILE A 153 10.40 -7.74 -2.62
CA ILE A 153 11.11 -7.81 -1.32
C ILE A 153 11.49 -6.41 -0.86
N ALA A 154 12.17 -5.63 -1.71
CA ALA A 154 12.57 -4.29 -1.36
C ALA A 154 11.36 -3.43 -0.97
N GLY A 155 10.27 -3.54 -1.73
CA GLY A 155 9.00 -2.87 -1.44
C GLY A 155 8.43 -3.24 -0.07
N GLU A 156 8.38 -4.53 0.27
CA GLU A 156 7.92 -5.01 1.58
C GLU A 156 8.79 -4.52 2.72
N TRP A 157 10.12 -4.59 2.60
CA TRP A 157 11.03 -4.08 3.62
C TRP A 157 10.85 -2.57 3.84
N LEU A 158 10.57 -1.80 2.78
CA LEU A 158 10.23 -0.39 2.91
C LEU A 158 8.90 -0.19 3.67
N VAL A 159 7.87 -0.98 3.38
CA VAL A 159 6.60 -0.92 4.12
C VAL A 159 6.82 -1.30 5.59
N MET A 160 7.56 -2.37 5.88
CA MET A 160 7.79 -2.84 7.25
C MET A 160 8.59 -1.82 8.06
N THR A 161 9.65 -1.26 7.49
CA THR A 161 10.43 -0.21 8.15
C THR A 161 9.61 1.05 8.39
N SER A 162 8.72 1.41 7.47
CA SER A 162 7.76 2.49 7.65
C SER A 162 6.76 2.23 8.79
N ILE A 163 6.19 1.03 8.84
CA ILE A 163 5.24 0.61 9.88
C ILE A 163 5.92 0.67 11.25
N ILE A 164 7.12 0.12 11.37
CA ILE A 164 7.91 0.15 12.60
C ILE A 164 8.20 1.60 13.01
N ALA A 165 8.65 2.44 12.07
CA ALA A 165 8.93 3.84 12.33
C ALA A 165 7.68 4.61 12.79
N THR A 166 6.53 4.32 12.19
CA THR A 166 5.24 4.95 12.53
C THR A 166 4.74 4.50 13.91
N SER A 167 5.04 3.26 14.32
CA SER A 167 4.63 2.70 15.61
C SER A 167 5.24 3.37 16.84
N PHE A 168 6.36 4.10 16.69
CA PHE A 168 7.03 4.82 17.79
C PHE A 168 6.40 6.19 18.12
N ASN A 169 5.31 6.56 17.44
CA ASN A 169 4.60 7.83 17.61
C ASN A 169 3.57 7.80 18.73
#